data_AF-A0A376U203-F1
#
_entry.id   AF-A0A376U203-F1
#
_cell.length_a   1.000
_cell.length_b   1.000
_cell.length_c   1.000
_cell.angle_alpha   90.00
_cell.angle_beta   90.00
_cell.angle_gamma   90.00
#
_symmetry.space_group_name_H-M   'P 1'
#
loop_
_entity.id
_entity.type
_entity.pdbx_description
1 polymer ?
#
loop_
_entity_poly.entity_id
_entity_poly.type
_entity_poly.pdbx_seq_one_letter_code
_entity_poly.pdbx_strand_id
1 'polypeptide(L)'
;MLGLGLNTSVGAFSFDVTHSNVRIPDDKTYQGQSYRVSWNKLFEETSTSLNIAAYRYSTQNYLGLNDALTLIDEVKHPEQDLEPKSMRNYSRMKNQVTVILTNR
;
A
#
# COMPACT_ATOMS: atom_id res chain seq x y z
N MET A 1 -4.08 -4.98 11.09
CA MET A 1 -3.94 -3.53 10.78
C MET A 1 -4.42 -2.75 11.97
N LEU A 2 -3.81 -1.61 12.26
CA LEU A 2 -4.28 -0.66 13.25
C LEU A 2 -4.31 0.72 12.60
N GLY A 3 -5.34 1.52 12.90
CA GLY A 3 -5.45 2.87 12.37
C GLY A 3 -6.24 3.78 13.29
N LEU A 4 -6.06 5.08 13.08
CA LEU A 4 -6.72 6.15 13.80
C LEU A 4 -7.09 7.27 12.83
N GLY A 5 -8.17 7.98 13.14
CA GLY A 5 -8.66 9.11 12.35
C GLY A 5 -9.22 10.18 13.27
N LEU A 6 -9.00 11.44 12.89
CA LEU A 6 -9.42 12.59 13.66
C LEU A 6 -9.86 13.73 12.74
N ASN A 7 -10.94 14.41 13.13
CA ASN A 7 -11.44 15.60 12.46
C ASN A 7 -10.82 16.85 13.10
N THR A 8 -10.30 17.76 12.28
CA THR A 8 -9.76 19.05 12.71
C THR A 8 -10.46 20.18 11.96
N SER A 9 -10.25 21.42 12.40
CA SER A 9 -10.72 22.61 11.67
C SER A 9 -10.13 22.74 10.26
N VAL A 10 -8.99 22.10 9.99
CA VAL A 10 -8.31 22.16 8.68
C VAL A 10 -8.56 20.91 7.82
N GLY A 11 -9.44 20.00 8.25
CA GLY A 11 -9.79 18.77 7.52
C GLY A 11 -9.69 17.51 8.38
N ALA A 12 -10.04 16.35 7.82
CA ALA A 12 -9.87 15.07 8.50
C ALA A 12 -8.51 14.45 8.15
N PHE A 13 -7.84 13.94 9.17
CA PHE A 13 -6.59 13.19 9.02
C PHE A 13 -6.82 11.75 9.43
N SER A 14 -6.14 10.83 8.75
CA SER A 14 -6.05 9.44 9.16
C SER A 14 -4.63 8.92 9.04
N PHE A 15 -4.32 7.97 9.92
CA PHE A 15 -3.07 7.23 9.90
C PHE A 15 -3.34 5.76 10.15
N ASP A 16 -2.71 4.88 9.39
CA ASP A 16 -2.79 3.44 9.59
C ASP A 16 -1.46 2.73 9.35
N VAL A 17 -1.29 1.65 10.11
CA VAL A 17 -0.16 0.72 10.02
C VAL A 17 -0.70 -0.67 9.71
N THR A 18 -0.20 -1.24 8.63
CA THR A 18 -0.50 -2.62 8.22
C THR A 18 0.77 -3.45 8.30
N HIS A 19 0.77 -4.46 9.17
CA HIS A 19 1.80 -5.49 9.22
C HIS A 19 1.45 -6.64 8.25
N SER A 20 2.43 -7.13 7.51
CA SER A 20 2.32 -8.32 6.66
C SER A 20 3.34 -9.38 7.10
N ASN A 21 2.90 -10.64 7.16
CA ASN A 21 3.74 -11.80 7.35
C ASN A 21 3.34 -12.85 6.29
N VAL A 22 4.20 -13.03 5.28
CA VAL A 22 3.90 -13.85 4.11
C VAL A 22 4.98 -14.90 3.95
N ARG A 23 4.59 -16.17 3.90
CA ARG A 23 5.48 -17.29 3.60
C ARG A 23 5.39 -17.60 2.10
N ILE A 24 6.50 -17.41 1.40
CA ILE A 24 6.66 -17.85 0.01
C ILE A 24 7.24 -19.27 0.05
N PRO A 25 6.60 -20.27 -0.60
CA PRO A 25 7.18 -21.62 -0.71
C PRO A 25 8.59 -21.55 -1.32
N ASP A 26 9.48 -22.44 -0.91
CA ASP A 26 10.83 -22.59 -1.47
C ASP A 26 11.71 -21.32 -1.52
N ASP A 27 11.34 -20.26 -0.80
CA ASP A 27 12.11 -19.02 -0.63
C ASP A 27 12.24 -18.70 0.87
N LYS A 28 11.39 -17.79 1.39
CA LYS A 28 11.42 -17.39 2.80
C LYS A 28 10.12 -16.72 3.24
N THR A 29 10.06 -16.42 4.53
CA THR A 29 9.02 -15.57 5.10
C THR A 29 9.41 -14.09 5.01
N TYR A 30 8.58 -13.30 4.34
CA TYR A 30 8.69 -11.85 4.25
C TYR A 30 7.83 -11.19 5.33
N GLN A 31 8.47 -10.36 6.14
CA GLN A 31 7.80 -9.59 7.19
C GLN A 31 8.08 -8.11 7.01
N GLY A 32 7.02 -7.31 6.98
CA GLY A 32 7.16 -5.88 6.81
C GLY A 32 5.90 -5.12 7.17
N GLN A 33 6.00 -3.80 7.08
CA GLN A 33 4.96 -2.86 7.47
C GLN A 33 4.72 -1.83 6.37
N SER A 34 3.47 -1.41 6.23
CA SER A 34 3.03 -0.28 5.44
C SER A 34 2.43 0.77 6.36
N TYR A 35 2.86 2.01 6.16
CA TYR A 35 2.39 3.19 6.88
C TYR A 35 1.67 4.08 5.89
N ARG A 36 0.45 4.51 6.21
CA ARG A 36 -0.30 5.42 5.36
C ARG A 36 -0.78 6.60 6.19
N VAL A 37 -0.57 7.80 5.67
CA VAL A 37 -1.17 9.05 6.15
C VAL A 37 -2.12 9.54 5.07
N SER A 38 -3.33 9.94 5.44
CA SER A 38 -4.27 10.56 4.51
C SER A 38 -4.84 11.83 5.09
N TRP A 39 -5.09 12.81 4.23
CA TRP A 39 -5.80 14.03 4.56
C TRP A 39 -6.93 14.28 3.57
N ASN A 40 -8.06 14.79 4.06
CA ASN A 40 -9.17 15.21 3.24
C ASN A 40 -9.81 16.49 3.76
N LYS A 41 -10.40 17.26 2.85
CA LYS A 41 -11.13 18.47 3.17
C LYS A 41 -12.25 18.71 2.17
N LEU A 42 -13.42 19.03 2.69
CA LEU A 42 -14.51 19.61 1.91
C LEU A 42 -14.33 21.13 1.89
N PHE A 43 -14.26 21.71 0.69
CA PHE A 43 -14.29 23.16 0.49
C PHE A 43 -15.73 23.55 0.15
N GLU A 44 -16.48 23.98 1.16
CA GLU A 44 -17.90 24.33 1.01
C GLU A 44 -18.11 25.51 0.07
N GLU A 45 -17.22 26.52 0.12
CA GLU A 45 -17.31 27.74 -0.70
C GLU A 45 -17.26 27.47 -2.21
N THR A 46 -16.53 26.44 -2.63
CA THR A 46 -16.33 26.11 -4.06
C THR A 46 -17.04 24.81 -4.47
N SER A 47 -17.82 24.19 -3.57
CA SER A 47 -18.39 22.84 -3.75
C SER A 47 -17.35 21.78 -4.16
N THR A 48 -16.08 22.00 -3.83
CA THR A 48 -14.97 21.11 -4.23
C THR A 48 -14.62 20.18 -3.07
N SER A 49 -14.57 18.88 -3.33
CA SER A 49 -14.09 17.90 -2.36
C SER A 49 -12.67 17.48 -2.71
N LEU A 50 -11.73 17.76 -1.82
CA LEU A 50 -10.40 17.17 -1.85
C LEU A 50 -10.43 15.91 -0.99
N ASN A 51 -10.75 14.78 -1.63
CA ASN A 51 -11.20 13.60 -0.91
C ASN A 51 -10.06 12.77 -0.31
N ILE A 52 -8.88 12.69 -0.94
CA ILE A 52 -7.72 11.94 -0.40
C ILE A 52 -6.42 12.50 -1.00
N ALA A 53 -5.63 13.23 -0.20
CA ALA A 53 -4.19 13.31 -0.40
C ALA A 53 -3.55 12.28 0.54
N ALA A 54 -3.07 11.16 -0.01
CA ALA A 54 -2.48 10.08 0.78
C ALA A 54 -1.02 9.86 0.42
N TYR A 55 -0.21 9.64 1.45
CA TYR A 55 1.16 9.15 1.32
C TYR A 55 1.26 7.78 1.98
N ARG A 56 1.81 6.83 1.23
CA ARG A 56 2.07 5.46 1.71
C ARG A 56 3.55 5.15 1.60
N TYR A 57 4.14 4.75 2.72
CA TYR A 57 5.48 4.18 2.78
C TYR A 57 5.40 2.71 3.16
N SER A 58 6.07 1.85 2.39
CA SER A 58 6.16 0.42 2.66
C SER A 58 7.60 0.00 2.86
N THR A 59 7.87 -0.67 3.98
CA THR A 59 9.18 -1.28 4.24
C THR A 59 9.53 -2.31 3.17
N GLN A 60 10.83 -2.58 3.00
CA GLN A 60 11.34 -3.45 1.94
C GLN A 60 10.66 -4.83 1.84
N ASN A 61 10.26 -5.40 2.98
CA ASN A 61 9.70 -6.75 3.06
C ASN A 61 8.18 -6.77 3.26
N TYR A 62 7.50 -5.63 3.23
CA TYR A 62 6.03 -5.57 3.31
C TYR A 62 5.43 -6.16 2.04
N LEU A 63 4.50 -7.11 2.07
CA LEU A 63 3.79 -7.58 0.88
C LEU A 63 2.32 -7.18 0.96
N GLY A 64 1.83 -6.48 -0.07
CA GLY A 64 0.39 -6.36 -0.28
C GLY A 64 -0.18 -7.71 -0.71
N LEU A 65 -1.50 -7.88 -0.59
CA LEU A 65 -2.15 -9.15 -0.94
C LEU A 65 -1.86 -9.57 -2.39
N ASN A 66 -2.01 -8.64 -3.34
CA ASN A 66 -1.74 -8.93 -4.76
C ASN A 66 -0.28 -9.33 -4.99
N ASP A 67 0.69 -8.59 -4.42
CA ASP A 67 2.11 -8.95 -4.51
C ASP A 67 2.37 -10.36 -3.95
N ALA A 68 1.77 -10.69 -2.80
CA ALA A 68 1.92 -12.00 -2.17
C ALA A 68 1.34 -13.12 -3.04
N LEU A 69 0.15 -12.92 -3.59
CA LEU A 69 -0.49 -13.90 -4.47
C LEU A 69 0.31 -14.10 -5.75
N THR A 70 0.79 -13.02 -6.39
CA THR A 70 1.64 -13.11 -7.57
C THR A 70 2.92 -13.89 -7.29
N LEU A 71 3.62 -13.63 -6.18
CA LEU A 71 4.82 -14.37 -5.83
C LEU A 71 4.56 -15.85 -5.50
N ILE A 72 3.44 -16.15 -4.81
CA ILE A 72 3.07 -17.53 -4.50
C ILE A 72 2.69 -18.30 -5.77
N ASP A 73 1.95 -17.66 -6.68
CA ASP A 73 1.53 -18.24 -7.95
C ASP A 73 2.73 -18.54 -8.85
N GLU A 74 3.66 -17.59 -8.98
CA GLU A 74 4.89 -17.74 -9.76
C GLU A 74 5.80 -18.87 -9.25
N VAL A 75 5.87 -19.05 -7.93
CA VAL A 75 6.61 -20.19 -7.33
C VAL A 75 5.91 -21.52 -7.54
N LYS A 76 4.57 -21.56 -7.47
CA LYS A 76 3.79 -22.79 -7.64
C LYS A 76 3.68 -23.23 -9.11
N HIS A 77 3.71 -22.27 -10.02
CA HIS A 77 3.61 -22.47 -11.46
C HIS A 77 4.80 -21.82 -12.16
N PRO A 78 6.02 -22.34 -11.95
CA PRO A 78 7.18 -21.81 -12.65
C PRO A 78 7.02 -22.09 -14.15
N GLU A 79 6.99 -21.03 -14.96
CA GLU A 79 7.09 -21.18 -16.41
C GLU A 79 8.44 -21.83 -16.73
N GLN A 80 8.45 -22.84 -17.61
CA GLN A 80 9.58 -23.75 -17.83
C GLN A 80 10.89 -23.07 -18.28
N ASP A 81 10.85 -21.81 -18.69
CA ASP A 81 11.99 -21.03 -19.19
C ASP A 81 12.30 -19.76 -18.37
N LEU A 82 11.59 -19.51 -17.26
CA LEU A 82 11.79 -18.33 -16.42
C LEU A 82 12.33 -18.70 -15.04
N GLU A 83 13.44 -18.08 -14.65
CA GLU A 83 13.91 -18.09 -13.26
C GLU A 83 12.82 -17.53 -12.34
N PRO A 84 12.45 -18.23 -11.25
CA PRO A 84 11.41 -17.75 -10.34
C PRO A 84 11.79 -16.37 -9.79
N LYS A 85 10.94 -15.36 -9.98
CA LYS A 85 11.23 -14.02 -9.46
C LYS A 85 11.16 -14.04 -7.93
N SER A 86 12.31 -14.12 -7.30
CA SER A 86 12.43 -13.74 -5.88
C SER A 86 12.07 -12.27 -5.69
N MET A 87 11.61 -11.91 -4.50
CA MET A 87 11.37 -10.51 -4.11
C MET A 87 12.56 -9.58 -4.42
N ARG A 88 13.79 -10.10 -4.49
CA ARG A 88 15.00 -9.33 -4.83
C ARG A 88 14.90 -8.69 -6.22
N ASN A 89 14.17 -9.31 -7.14
CA ASN A 89 13.98 -8.87 -8.52
C ASN A 89 12.62 -8.18 -8.73
N TYR A 90 11.74 -8.15 -7.72
CA TYR A 90 10.44 -7.52 -7.81
C TYR A 90 10.57 -6.00 -7.66
N SER A 91 10.48 -5.28 -8.77
CA SER A 91 10.52 -3.82 -8.79
C SER A 91 9.17 -3.26 -8.32
N ARG A 92 9.18 -2.61 -7.17
CA ARG A 92 7.99 -1.94 -6.64
C ARG A 92 8.34 -0.62 -5.97
N MET A 93 7.47 0.36 -6.18
CA MET A 93 7.56 1.64 -5.49
C MET A 93 7.28 1.45 -3.99
N LYS A 94 8.32 1.64 -3.16
CA LYS A 94 8.21 1.67 -1.69
C LYS A 94 7.52 2.94 -1.16
N ASN A 95 7.37 3.95 -2.01
CA ASN A 95 6.75 5.23 -1.71
C ASN A 95 5.66 5.50 -2.74
N GLN A 96 4.44 5.80 -2.30
CA GLN A 96 3.31 6.10 -3.19
C GLN A 96 2.60 7.35 -2.68
N VAL A 97 2.26 8.25 -3.62
CA VAL A 97 1.46 9.44 -3.36
C VAL A 97 0.22 9.36 -4.23
N THR A 98 -0.94 9.63 -3.64
CA THR A 98 -2.22 9.65 -4.37
C THR A 98 -2.95 10.93 -4.03
N VAL A 99 -3.43 11.62 -5.07
CA VAL A 99 -4.24 12.84 -4.94
C VAL A 99 -5.52 12.64 -5.74
N ILE A 100 -6.67 12.81 -5.08
CA ILE A 100 -8.00 12.72 -5.72
C ILE A 100 -8.72 14.04 -5.51
N LEU A 101 -8.98 14.76 -6.60
CA LEU A 101 -9.89 15.90 -6.65
C LEU A 101 -11.23 15.46 -7.24
N THR A 102 -12.31 15.94 -6.65
CA THR A 102 -13.65 15.78 -7.20
C THR A 102 -14.38 17.12 -7.14
N ASN A 103 -14.91 17.56 -8.28
CA ASN A 103 -15.82 18.69 -8.36
C ASN A 103 -17.24 18.17 -8.62
N ARG A 104 -18.24 18.71 -7.94
CA ARG A 104 -19.65 18.42 -8.21
C ARG A 104 -20.27 19.48 -9.10
#